data_AF-M2WCA7-F1
#
_entry.id   AF-M2WCA7-F1
#
_cell.length_a   1.000
_cell.length_b   1.000
_cell.length_c   1.000
_cell.angle_alpha   90.00
_cell.angle_beta   90.00
_cell.angle_gamma   90.00
#
_symmetry.space_group_name_H-M   'P 1'
#
loop_
_entity.id
_entity.type
_entity.pdbx_description
1 polymer ?
#
loop_
_entity_poly.entity_id
_entity_poly.type
_entity_poly.pdbx_seq_one_letter_code
_entity_poly.pdbx_strand_id
1 'polypeptide(L)' 'MAEPQFLTLADVADILAISASQARAMVRSGELPAIQVGGRGQWRVEKARFEQWIEKRHQETAEAVRAGASLD' A
#
# COMPACT_ATOMS: atom_id res chain seq x y z
N MET A 1 4.95 -0.36 -23.52
CA MET A 1 3.86 0.41 -22.88
C MET A 1 4.46 1.05 -21.64
N ALA A 2 4.20 2.33 -21.38
CA ALA A 2 4.71 2.99 -20.18
C ALA A 2 3.95 2.46 -18.95
N GLU A 3 4.66 2.20 -17.87
CA GLU A 3 4.05 1.75 -16.61
C GLU A 3 3.31 2.94 -15.95
N PRO A 4 2.09 2.74 -15.42
CA PRO A 4 1.33 3.83 -14.82
C PRO A 4 2.05 4.39 -13.58
N GLN A 5 2.22 5.70 -13.54
CA GLN A 5 2.84 6.39 -12.38
C GLN A 5 1.97 6.35 -11.12
N PHE A 6 0.65 6.19 -11.29
CA PHE A 6 -0.32 6.14 -10.19
C PHE A 6 -1.20 4.91 -10.30
N LEU A 7 -1.35 4.20 -9.17
CA LEU A 7 -2.21 3.03 -8.99
C LEU A 7 -3.57 3.46 -8.43
N THR A 8 -4.62 2.78 -8.87
CA THR A 8 -5.93 2.83 -8.22
C THR A 8 -5.95 1.93 -6.99
N LEU A 9 -6.97 2.06 -6.13
CA LEU A 9 -7.14 1.12 -5.01
C LEU A 9 -7.46 -0.30 -5.47
N ALA A 10 -8.00 -0.48 -6.69
CA ALA A 10 -8.21 -1.79 -7.28
C ALA A 10 -6.87 -2.42 -7.66
N ASP A 11 -6.00 -1.67 -8.35
CA ASP A 11 -4.66 -2.15 -8.71
C ASP A 11 -3.85 -2.54 -7.46
N VAL A 12 -3.90 -1.72 -6.40
CA VAL A 12 -3.23 -2.04 -5.13
C VAL A 12 -3.81 -3.29 -4.49
N ALA A 13 -5.14 -3.45 -4.51
CA ALA A 13 -5.80 -4.62 -3.96
C ALA A 13 -5.38 -5.90 -4.69
N ASP A 14 -5.31 -5.84 -6.02
CA ASP A 14 -4.86 -6.96 -6.85
C ASP A 14 -3.38 -7.29 -6.60
N ILE A 15 -2.50 -6.28 -6.53
CA ILE A 15 -1.06 -6.48 -6.29
C ILE A 15 -0.80 -7.10 -4.91
N LEU A 16 -1.49 -6.62 -3.88
CA LEU A 16 -1.32 -7.13 -2.51
C LEU A 16 -2.15 -8.39 -2.22
N ALA A 17 -2.97 -8.85 -3.17
CA ALA A 17 -3.94 -9.93 -2.99
C ALA A 17 -4.87 -9.72 -1.77
N ILE A 18 -5.39 -8.50 -1.61
CA ILE A 18 -6.33 -8.10 -0.54
C ILE A 18 -7.65 -7.60 -1.13
N SER A 19 -8.66 -7.38 -0.28
CA SER A 19 -9.89 -6.74 -0.71
C SER A 19 -9.70 -5.24 -1.01
N ALA A 20 -10.46 -4.70 -1.98
CA ALA A 20 -10.49 -3.26 -2.24
C ALA A 20 -10.94 -2.43 -1.02
N SER A 21 -11.78 -3.00 -0.15
CA SER A 21 -12.14 -2.41 1.13
C SER A 21 -10.95 -2.30 2.08
N GLN A 22 -10.07 -3.30 2.12
CA GLN A 22 -8.85 -3.28 2.92
C GLN A 22 -7.85 -2.26 2.37
N ALA A 23 -7.62 -2.22 1.06
CA ALA A 23 -6.77 -1.20 0.43
C ALA A 23 -7.28 0.23 0.75
N ARG A 24 -8.59 0.45 0.71
CA ARG A 24 -9.22 1.71 1.12
C ARG A 24 -9.03 1.99 2.61
N ALA A 25 -9.13 0.99 3.48
CA ALA A 25 -8.93 1.14 4.92
C ALA A 25 -7.49 1.57 5.23
N MET A 26 -6.49 0.99 4.56
CA MET A 26 -5.08 1.37 4.70
C MET A 26 -4.82 2.83 4.30
N VAL A 27 -5.48 3.32 3.25
CA VAL A 27 -5.42 4.75 2.89
C VAL A 27 -6.10 5.62 3.94
N ARG A 28 -7.24 5.18 4.47
CA ARG A 28 -8.00 5.94 5.48
C ARG A 28 -7.30 5.98 6.84
N SER A 29 -6.55 4.96 7.21
CA SER A 29 -5.72 4.93 8.41
C SER A 29 -4.42 5.72 8.26
N GLY A 30 -4.03 6.05 7.02
CA GLY A 30 -2.76 6.70 6.70
C GLY A 30 -1.59 5.71 6.61
N GLU A 31 -1.84 4.40 6.69
CA GLU A 31 -0.84 3.36 6.52
C GLU A 31 -0.29 3.34 5.10
N LEU A 32 -1.17 3.46 4.10
CA LEU A 32 -0.80 3.49 2.70
C LEU A 32 -0.82 4.94 2.17
N PRO A 33 0.32 5.48 1.70
CA PRO A 33 0.38 6.86 1.20
C PRO A 33 -0.39 7.00 -0.11
N ALA A 34 -1.44 7.84 -0.09
CA ALA A 34 -2.27 8.11 -1.26
C ALA A 34 -2.73 9.57 -1.29
N ILE A 35 -3.04 10.05 -2.49
CA ILE A 35 -3.67 11.35 -2.72
C ILE A 35 -5.12 11.15 -3.18
N GLN A 36 -5.99 12.09 -2.80
CA GLN A 36 -7.33 12.18 -3.37
C GLN A 36 -7.28 13.10 -4.58
N VAL A 37 -7.74 12.61 -5.73
CA VAL A 37 -7.72 13.37 -7.00
C VAL A 37 -9.15 13.70 -7.41
N GLY A 38 -9.48 14.99 -7.47
CA GLY A 38 -10.80 15.47 -7.87
C GLY A 38 -11.90 15.16 -6.85
N GLY A 39 -13.08 14.79 -7.35
CA GLY A 39 -14.29 14.56 -6.54
C GLY A 39 -14.30 13.27 -5.69
N ARG A 40 -15.33 13.15 -4.85
CA ARG A 40 -15.51 12.14 -3.78
C ARG A 40 -15.02 10.73 -4.16
N GLY A 41 -13.96 10.28 -3.48
CA GLY A 41 -13.59 8.87 -3.38
C GLY A 41 -12.59 8.36 -4.41
N GLN A 42 -12.07 9.22 -5.29
CA GLN A 42 -10.99 8.86 -6.20
C GLN A 42 -9.63 8.98 -5.50
N TRP A 43 -9.05 7.84 -5.16
CA TRP A 43 -7.71 7.75 -4.56
C TRP A 43 -6.69 7.30 -5.59
N ARG A 44 -5.48 7.83 -5.50
CA ARG A 44 -4.33 7.43 -6.30
C ARG A 44 -3.13 7.21 -5.39
N VAL A 45 -2.44 6.11 -5.61
CA VAL A 45 -1.21 5.75 -4.91
C VAL A 45 -0.08 5.93 -5.90
N GLU A 46 0.87 6.80 -5.61
CA GLU A 46 2.07 6.95 -6.45
C GLU A 46 2.88 5.64 -6.39
N LYS A 47 3.23 5.08 -7.56
CA LYS A 47 3.91 3.78 -7.65
C LYS A 47 5.20 3.74 -6.83
N ALA A 48 6.04 4.77 -6.97
CA ALA A 48 7.30 4.84 -6.22
C ALA A 48 7.09 4.88 -4.70
N ARG A 49 6.00 5.51 -4.22
CA ARG A 49 5.65 5.54 -2.79
C ARG A 49 5.13 4.19 -2.31
N PHE A 50 4.37 3.49 -3.16
CA PHE A 50 3.92 2.14 -2.88
C PHE A 50 5.08 1.17 -2.76
N GLU A 51 6.02 1.20 -3.71
CA GLU A 51 7.23 0.37 -3.69
C GLU A 51 8.09 0.66 -2.44
N GLN A 52 8.27 1.94 -2.08
CA GLN A 52 8.95 2.33 -0.83
C GLN A 52 8.22 1.81 0.42
N TRP A 53 6.88 1.84 0.41
CA TRP A 53 6.08 1.32 1.51
C TRP A 53 6.24 -0.22 1.64
N ILE A 54 6.22 -0.96 0.52
CA ILE A 54 6.47 -2.41 0.51
C ILE A 54 7.85 -2.72 1.10
N GLU A 55 8.89 -2.02 0.65
CA GLU A 55 10.26 -2.20 1.15
C GLU A 55 10.34 -1.95 2.66
N LYS A 56 9.74 -0.84 3.14
CA LYS A 56 9.68 -0.55 4.57
C LYS A 56 8.95 -1.65 5.35
N ARG A 57 7.83 -2.18 4.84
CA ARG A 57 7.08 -3.27 5.48
C ARG A 57 7.91 -4.55 5.58
N HIS A 58 8.71 -4.86 4.56
CA HIS A 58 9.66 -5.98 4.61
C HIS A 58 10.74 -5.76 5.66
N GLN A 59 11.33 -4.57 5.74
CA GLN A 59 12.35 -4.24 6.73
C GLN A 59 11.82 -4.36 8.16
N GLU A 60 10.67 -3.76 8.45
CA GLU A 60 10.02 -3.85 9.76
C GLU A 60 9.71 -5.30 10.16
N THR A 61 9.25 -6.11 9.20
CA THR A 61 8.99 -7.55 9.42
C THR A 61 10.28 -8.30 9.70
N ALA A 62 11.34 -8.05 8.93
CA ALA A 62 12.65 -8.67 9.12
C ALA A 62 13.31 -8.25 10.45
N GLU A 63 13.11 -7.01 10.90
CA GLU A 63 13.54 -6.54 12.22
C GLU A 63 12.78 -7.24 13.34
N ALA A 64 11.46 -7.35 13.24
CA ALA A 64 10.63 -8.04 14.23
C ALA A 64 11.04 -9.52 14.38
N VAL A 65 11.25 -10.22 13.27
CA VAL A 65 11.71 -11.63 13.28
C VAL A 65 13.09 -11.75 13.93
N ARG A 66 14.04 -10.87 13.57
CA ARG A 66 15.39 -10.87 14.18
C ARG A 66 15.35 -10.57 15.68
N ALA A 67 14.40 -9.75 16.13
CA ALA A 67 14.18 -9.45 17.54
C ALA A 67 13.46 -10.59 18.30
N GLY A 68 13.11 -11.70 17.63
CA GLY A 68 12.46 -12.86 18.25
C GLY A 68 10.94 -12.73 18.38
N ALA A 69 10.30 -11.83 17.63
CA ALA A 69 8.85 -11.79 17.58
C ALA A 69 8.29 -13.07 16.93
N SER A 70 7.38 -13.76 17.63
CA SER A 70 6.59 -14.84 17.05
C SER A 70 5.62 -14.26 16.01
N LEU A 71 5.65 -14.78 14.78
CA LEU A 71 4.74 -14.40 13.69
C LEU A 71 3.52 -15.34 13.61
N ASP A 72 2.98 -15.72 14.77
CA ASP A 72 1.81 -16.61 14.90
C ASP A 72 0.49 -15.83 14.97
#